data_AF-A0A961WFZ5-F1
#
_entry.id   AF-A0A961WFZ5-F1
#
_cell.length_a   1.000
_cell.length_b   1.000
_cell.length_c   1.000
_cell.angle_alpha   90.00
_cell.angle_beta   90.00
_cell.angle_gamma   90.00
#
_symmetry.space_group_name_H-M   'P 1'
#
loop_
_entity.id
_entity.type
_entity.pdbx_description
1 polymer ?
#
loop_
_entity_poly.entity_id
_entity_poly.type
_entity_poly.pdbx_seq_one_letter_code
_entity_poly.pdbx_strand_id
1 'polypeptide(L)'
;MTGMTRGRAVTQAGLAGLMLVLQLAPIASVAADTCQRTDFEAVVDEAAAALRDLNQQNRPVFQEKLRELKDKRGWSHDEFLTAAVPFVKDDKIEVYDQTSAELLDEIASLGQEGAEAATPDCARLEDLRTRMSKLVSIQNEKWTYMFDKLQKSLGQ
;
A
#
# COMPACT_ATOMS: atom_id res chain seq x y z
N MET A 1 -35.60 -64.59 -6.38
CA MET A 1 -36.49 -64.40 -5.21
C MET A 1 -36.84 -62.92 -5.17
N THR A 2 -38.00 -62.56 -5.74
CA THR A 2 -39.17 -62.01 -5.01
C THR A 2 -38.97 -60.50 -4.73
N GLY A 3 -39.77 -59.55 -5.21
CA GLY A 3 -41.15 -59.63 -5.65
C GLY A 3 -41.60 -58.49 -6.55
N MET A 4 -42.82 -58.69 -7.03
CA MET A 4 -43.64 -57.92 -7.96
C MET A 4 -44.63 -57.07 -7.16
N THR A 5 -44.97 -55.85 -7.61
CA THR A 5 -46.33 -55.27 -7.73
C THR A 5 -46.24 -53.76 -8.02
N ARG A 6 -46.61 -53.30 -9.21
CA ARG A 6 -47.95 -52.80 -9.66
C ARG A 6 -48.43 -51.52 -8.94
N GLY A 7 -48.34 -50.39 -9.63
CA GLY A 7 -49.02 -49.13 -9.30
C GLY A 7 -49.45 -48.41 -10.58
N ARG A 8 -50.75 -48.10 -10.67
CA ARG A 8 -51.51 -47.71 -11.86
C ARG A 8 -51.03 -46.44 -12.58
N ALA A 9 -51.18 -46.45 -13.90
CA ALA A 9 -51.30 -45.25 -14.73
C ALA A 9 -52.66 -44.57 -14.47
N VAL A 10 -52.65 -43.26 -14.29
CA VAL A 10 -53.81 -42.38 -14.49
C VAL A 10 -53.38 -41.32 -15.49
N THR A 11 -53.86 -41.46 -16.72
CA THR A 11 -53.89 -40.41 -17.72
C THR A 11 -54.94 -39.39 -17.34
N GLN A 12 -54.56 -38.11 -17.25
CA GLN A 12 -55.51 -37.02 -17.38
C GLN A 12 -54.91 -35.93 -18.27
N ALA A 13 -55.49 -35.80 -19.44
CA ALA A 13 -55.29 -34.67 -20.35
C ALA A 13 -55.92 -33.42 -19.74
N GLY A 14 -55.26 -32.27 -19.88
CA GLY A 14 -55.82 -31.01 -19.40
C GLY A 14 -54.91 -29.82 -19.64
N LEU A 15 -55.10 -29.19 -20.80
CA LEU A 15 -55.05 -27.75 -21.05
C LEU A 15 -53.72 -26.99 -20.82
N ALA A 16 -53.23 -26.47 -21.95
CA ALA A 16 -52.21 -25.45 -22.06
C ALA A 16 -52.42 -24.30 -21.07
N GLY A 17 -51.45 -24.11 -20.18
CA GLY A 17 -51.25 -22.89 -19.40
C GLY A 17 -49.77 -22.54 -19.50
N LEU A 18 -49.45 -21.52 -20.29
CA LEU A 18 -48.11 -20.95 -20.43
C LEU A 18 -47.71 -20.33 -19.07
N MET A 19 -47.04 -21.11 -18.21
CA MET A 19 -46.41 -20.58 -17.00
C MET A 19 -45.19 -19.76 -17.41
N LEU A 20 -45.35 -18.44 -17.45
CA LEU A 20 -44.27 -17.48 -17.49
C LEU A 20 -43.50 -17.57 -16.17
N VAL A 21 -42.41 -18.34 -16.15
CA VAL A 21 -41.47 -18.36 -15.04
C VAL A 21 -40.75 -17.03 -15.03
N LEU A 22 -41.20 -16.10 -14.18
CA LEU A 22 -40.48 -14.87 -13.87
C LEU A 22 -39.24 -15.26 -13.06
N GLN A 23 -38.14 -15.53 -13.75
CA GLN A 23 -36.84 -15.70 -13.12
C GLN A 23 -36.45 -14.34 -12.51
N LEU A 24 -36.64 -14.20 -11.19
CA LEU A 24 -35.92 -13.18 -10.44
C LEU A 24 -34.44 -13.55 -10.51
N ALA A 25 -33.73 -12.93 -11.46
CA ALA A 25 -32.28 -12.89 -11.39
C ALA A 25 -31.90 -12.21 -10.07
N PRO A 26 -30.97 -12.78 -9.27
CA PRO A 26 -30.39 -12.03 -8.17
C PRO A 26 -29.68 -10.84 -8.79
N ILE A 27 -30.21 -9.64 -8.55
CA ILE A 27 -29.47 -8.41 -8.76
C ILE A 27 -28.31 -8.52 -7.77
N ALA A 28 -27.12 -8.83 -8.28
CA ALA A 28 -25.90 -8.63 -7.53
C ALA A 28 -25.86 -7.13 -7.25
N SER A 29 -26.20 -6.73 -6.03
CA SER A 29 -25.87 -5.41 -5.53
C SER A 29 -24.36 -5.32 -5.59
N VAL A 30 -23.84 -4.65 -6.62
CA VAL A 30 -22.52 -4.05 -6.56
C VAL A 30 -22.66 -3.08 -5.40
N ALA A 31 -22.16 -3.45 -4.22
CA ALA A 31 -22.01 -2.49 -3.15
C ALA A 31 -21.19 -1.36 -3.77
N ALA A 32 -21.80 -0.19 -3.96
CA ALA A 32 -21.01 0.99 -4.23
C ALA A 32 -20.07 1.10 -3.03
N ASP A 33 -18.76 1.06 -3.25
CA ASP A 33 -17.78 1.29 -2.20
C ASP A 33 -18.05 2.69 -1.64
N THR A 34 -18.81 2.76 -0.54
CA THR A 34 -19.10 4.01 0.13
C THR A 34 -17.93 4.30 1.06
N CYS A 35 -17.03 5.17 0.62
CA CYS A 35 -15.99 5.72 1.48
C CYS A 35 -16.56 6.82 2.40
N GLN A 36 -15.90 7.00 3.53
CA GLN A 36 -16.21 8.00 4.55
C GLN A 36 -15.10 9.04 4.65
N ARG A 37 -15.42 10.22 5.21
CA ARG A 37 -14.40 11.26 5.47
C ARG A 37 -13.27 10.72 6.36
N THR A 38 -13.60 9.88 7.34
CA THR A 38 -12.63 9.24 8.24
C THR A 38 -11.63 8.33 7.52
N ASP A 39 -11.96 7.84 6.32
CA ASP A 39 -11.05 6.98 5.57
C ASP A 39 -9.87 7.78 4.98
N PHE A 40 -10.05 9.07 4.69
CA PHE A 40 -8.97 9.95 4.24
C PHE A 40 -7.94 10.13 5.36
N GLU A 41 -8.39 10.40 6.59
CA GLU A 41 -7.54 10.53 7.76
C GLU A 41 -6.82 9.20 8.06
N ALA A 42 -7.55 8.07 8.02
CA ALA A 42 -6.99 6.76 8.28
C ALA A 42 -5.86 6.39 7.31
N VAL A 43 -6.01 6.69 6.01
CA VAL A 43 -4.98 6.45 5.00
C VAL A 43 -3.73 7.29 5.27
N VAL A 44 -3.91 8.54 5.72
CA VAL A 44 -2.78 9.40 6.08
C VAL A 44 -2.03 8.85 7.29
N ASP A 45 -2.78 8.46 8.32
CA ASP A 45 -2.23 7.92 9.58
C ASP A 45 -1.48 6.59 9.37
N GLU A 46 -2.02 5.70 8.55
CA GLU A 46 -1.40 4.42 8.20
C GLU A 46 -0.03 4.63 7.53
N ALA A 47 0.03 5.50 6.52
CA ALA A 47 1.27 5.81 5.84
C ALA A 47 2.28 6.50 6.77
N ALA A 48 1.83 7.44 7.60
CA ALA A 48 2.68 8.09 8.59
C ALA A 48 3.24 7.08 9.61
N ALA A 49 2.44 6.09 10.05
CA ALA A 49 2.90 5.00 10.89
C ALA A 49 3.96 4.15 10.17
N ALA A 50 3.71 3.73 8.93
CA ALA A 50 4.65 2.97 8.13
C ALA A 50 5.99 3.71 7.96
N LEU A 51 5.97 5.02 7.70
CA LEU A 51 7.17 5.85 7.60
C LEU A 51 7.94 5.95 8.92
N ARG A 52 7.24 6.08 10.06
CA ARG A 52 7.87 6.09 11.38
C ARG A 52 8.53 4.75 11.68
N ASP A 53 7.82 3.65 11.45
CA ASP A 53 8.31 2.29 11.67
C ASP A 53 9.54 2.01 10.80
N LEU A 54 9.49 2.40 9.53
CA LEU A 54 10.62 2.28 8.61
C LEU A 54 11.87 3.00 9.13
N ASN A 55 11.70 4.22 9.65
CA ASN A 55 12.80 4.98 10.26
C ASN A 55 13.32 4.32 11.54
N GLN A 56 12.43 3.84 12.41
CA GLN A 56 12.81 3.17 13.67
C GLN A 56 13.58 1.88 13.42
N GLN A 57 13.21 1.13 12.39
CA GLN A 57 13.89 -0.11 12.00
C GLN A 57 15.25 0.18 11.37
N ASN A 58 15.32 1.11 10.42
CA ASN A 58 16.51 1.26 9.58
C ASN A 58 17.60 2.16 10.18
N ARG A 59 17.24 3.26 10.86
CA ARG A 59 18.22 4.21 11.40
C ARG A 59 19.27 3.57 12.33
N PRO A 60 18.89 2.79 13.37
CA PRO A 60 19.89 2.21 14.28
C PRO A 60 20.82 1.23 13.56
N VAL A 61 20.28 0.38 12.68
CA VAL A 61 21.05 -0.60 11.89
C VAL A 61 22.00 0.11 10.93
N PHE A 62 21.54 1.17 10.27
CA PHE A 62 22.37 1.98 9.37
C PHE A 62 23.51 2.67 10.11
N GLN A 63 23.24 3.24 11.29
CA GLN A 63 24.25 3.85 12.15
C GLN A 63 25.30 2.84 12.62
N GLU A 64 24.88 1.61 12.95
CA GLU A 64 25.80 0.53 13.30
C GLU A 64 26.74 0.19 12.14
N LYS A 65 26.21 0.03 10.93
CA LYS A 65 27.02 -0.24 9.73
C LYS A 65 27.98 0.89 9.37
N LEU A 66 27.60 2.14 9.62
CA LEU A 66 28.52 3.28 9.50
C LEU A 66 29.67 3.20 10.51
N ARG A 67 29.42 2.74 11.75
CA ARG A 67 30.47 2.50 12.74
C ARG A 67 31.38 1.35 12.34
N GLU A 68 30.82 0.23 11.87
CA GLU A 68 31.60 -0.87 11.30
C GLU A 68 32.53 -0.39 10.18
N LEU A 69 32.00 0.45 9.28
CA LEU A 69 32.79 0.98 8.16
C LEU A 69 33.90 1.90 8.63
N LYS A 70 33.62 2.76 9.61
CA LYS A 70 34.61 3.63 10.25
C LYS A 70 35.77 2.80 10.80
N ASP A 71 35.46 1.76 11.56
CA ASP A 71 36.46 0.89 12.19
C ASP A 71 37.27 0.14 11.12
N LYS A 72 36.60 -0.42 10.11
CA LYS A 72 37.24 -1.11 8.97
C LYS A 72 38.24 -0.20 8.22
N ARG A 73 37.93 1.10 8.11
CA ARG A 73 38.75 2.08 7.39
C ARG A 73 39.76 2.79 8.28
N GLY A 74 39.75 2.55 9.60
CA GLY A 74 40.63 3.22 10.55
C GLY A 74 40.42 4.73 10.64
N TRP A 75 39.22 5.21 10.31
CA TRP A 75 38.93 6.65 10.31
C TRP A 75 38.86 7.20 11.73
N SER A 76 39.45 8.39 11.92
CA SER A 76 39.19 9.22 13.08
C SER A 76 37.73 9.70 13.12
N HIS A 77 37.32 10.35 14.22
CA HIS A 77 35.99 10.92 14.32
C HIS A 77 35.76 12.02 13.26
N ASP A 78 36.72 12.92 13.07
CA ASP A 78 36.59 14.06 12.15
C ASP A 78 36.56 13.62 10.68
N GLU A 79 37.41 12.65 10.32
CA GLU A 79 37.39 12.04 8.99
C GLU A 79 36.04 11.34 8.73
N PHE A 80 35.50 10.64 9.72
CA PHE A 80 34.21 9.97 9.61
C PHE A 80 33.08 10.96 9.29
N LEU A 81 33.04 12.14 9.92
CA LEU A 81 31.99 13.13 9.69
C LEU A 81 31.94 13.60 8.22
N THR A 82 33.09 13.64 7.54
CA THR A 82 33.16 14.02 6.12
C THR A 82 32.96 12.79 5.22
N ALA A 83 33.63 11.68 5.53
CA ALA A 83 33.65 10.49 4.69
C ALA A 83 32.33 9.69 4.71
N ALA A 84 31.48 9.89 5.73
CA ALA A 84 30.16 9.31 5.81
C ALA A 84 29.11 10.05 4.95
N VAL A 85 29.32 11.33 4.62
CA VAL A 85 28.34 12.15 3.87
C VAL A 85 27.85 11.46 2.59
N PRO A 86 28.72 10.90 1.74
CA PRO A 86 28.26 10.26 0.50
C PRO A 86 27.30 9.09 0.74
N PHE A 87 27.27 8.46 1.91
CA PHE A 87 26.36 7.33 2.20
C PHE A 87 24.92 7.79 2.50
N VAL A 88 24.71 9.07 2.78
CA VAL A 88 23.40 9.65 3.10
C VAL A 88 23.02 10.82 2.20
N LYS A 89 23.94 11.26 1.32
CA LYS A 89 23.72 12.35 0.37
C LYS A 89 24.53 12.12 -0.91
N ASP A 90 23.82 11.98 -2.01
CA ASP A 90 24.32 11.98 -3.38
C ASP A 90 23.17 12.33 -4.33
N ASP A 91 23.46 12.44 -5.62
CA ASP A 91 22.46 12.81 -6.63
C ASP A 91 21.24 11.88 -6.67
N LYS A 92 21.43 10.57 -6.41
CA LYS A 92 20.32 9.61 -6.41
C LYS A 92 19.48 9.74 -5.14
N ILE A 93 20.11 9.97 -3.99
CA ILE A 93 19.43 10.27 -2.73
C ILE A 93 18.66 11.58 -2.84
N GLU A 94 19.22 12.58 -3.51
CA GLU A 94 18.55 13.85 -3.78
C GLU A 94 17.31 13.66 -4.66
N VAL A 95 17.35 12.80 -5.67
CA VAL A 95 16.15 12.43 -6.47
C VAL A 95 15.07 11.80 -5.58
N TYR A 96 15.43 10.89 -4.67
CA TYR A 96 14.47 10.32 -3.72
C TYR A 96 13.88 11.39 -2.81
N ASP A 97 14.69 12.33 -2.32
CA ASP A 97 14.25 13.42 -1.44
C ASP A 97 13.31 14.40 -2.15
N GLN A 98 13.63 14.78 -3.38
CA GLN A 98 12.78 15.64 -4.21
C GLN A 98 11.45 14.95 -4.53
N THR A 99 11.48 13.68 -4.96
CA THR A 99 10.27 12.91 -5.26
C THR A 99 9.39 12.77 -4.01
N SER A 100 9.98 12.52 -2.84
CA SER A 100 9.24 12.46 -1.57
C SER A 100 8.61 13.79 -1.20
N ALA A 101 9.30 14.92 -1.43
CA ALA A 101 8.75 16.25 -1.18
C ALA A 101 7.55 16.55 -2.09
N GLU A 102 7.68 16.27 -3.39
CA GLU A 102 6.59 16.43 -4.37
C GLU A 102 5.35 15.59 -3.98
N LEU A 103 5.57 14.32 -3.60
CA LEU A 103 4.48 13.46 -3.14
C LEU A 103 3.80 14.00 -1.89
N LEU A 104 4.56 14.54 -0.93
CA LEU A 104 4.01 15.12 0.29
C LEU A 104 3.12 16.34 -0.01
N ASP A 105 3.52 17.19 -0.97
CA ASP A 105 2.71 18.32 -1.41
C ASP A 105 1.40 17.87 -2.06
N GLU A 106 1.47 16.87 -2.95
CA GLU A 106 0.27 16.26 -3.58
C GLU A 106 -0.68 15.64 -2.54
N ILE A 107 -0.11 14.87 -1.59
CA ILE A 107 -0.84 14.24 -0.49
C ILE A 107 -1.55 15.29 0.38
N ALA A 108 -0.87 16.39 0.70
CA ALA A 108 -1.45 17.47 1.50
C ALA A 108 -2.65 18.11 0.79
N SER A 109 -2.54 18.38 -0.51
CA SER A 109 -3.66 18.89 -1.32
C SER A 109 -4.83 17.90 -1.33
N LEU A 110 -4.57 16.63 -1.66
CA LEU A 110 -5.60 15.59 -1.72
C LEU A 110 -6.31 15.36 -0.39
N GLY A 111 -5.55 15.34 0.72
CA GLY A 111 -6.09 15.18 2.06
C GLY A 111 -6.96 16.36 2.48
N GLN A 112 -6.52 17.59 2.24
CA GLN A 112 -7.29 18.79 2.55
C GLN A 112 -8.58 18.86 1.73
N GLU A 113 -8.49 18.67 0.41
CA GLU A 113 -9.65 18.73 -0.46
C GLU A 113 -10.66 17.59 -0.17
N GLY A 114 -10.18 16.42 0.26
CA GLY A 114 -11.03 15.32 0.71
C GLY A 114 -11.75 15.62 2.03
N ALA A 115 -11.06 16.25 2.98
CA ALA A 115 -11.65 16.64 4.27
C ALA A 115 -12.69 17.75 4.13
N GLU A 116 -12.46 18.71 3.23
CA GLU A 116 -13.35 19.85 2.97
C GLU A 116 -14.56 19.50 2.08
N ALA A 117 -14.53 18.37 1.37
CA ALA A 117 -15.61 17.97 0.48
C ALA A 117 -16.93 17.74 1.24
N ALA A 118 -18.02 18.28 0.69
CA ALA A 118 -19.37 18.11 1.24
C ALA A 118 -19.87 16.65 1.13
N THR A 119 -19.40 15.92 0.12
CA THR A 119 -19.65 14.49 -0.09
C THR A 119 -18.32 13.79 -0.31
N PRO A 120 -18.05 12.65 0.36
CA PRO A 120 -16.83 11.88 0.12
C PRO A 120 -16.71 11.46 -1.35
N ASP A 121 -15.52 11.69 -1.94
CA ASP A 121 -15.18 11.24 -3.28
C ASP A 121 -14.21 10.05 -3.19
N CYS A 122 -14.73 8.85 -3.48
CA CYS A 122 -13.95 7.63 -3.31
C CYS A 122 -12.87 7.45 -4.37
N ALA A 123 -12.99 8.11 -5.54
CA ALA A 123 -11.91 8.12 -6.51
C ALA A 123 -10.70 8.91 -5.97
N ARG A 124 -10.99 10.05 -5.32
CA ARG A 124 -9.94 10.86 -4.66
C ARG A 124 -9.29 10.13 -3.48
N LEU A 125 -10.06 9.35 -2.73
CA LEU A 125 -9.50 8.51 -1.67
C LEU A 125 -8.52 7.47 -2.23
N GLU A 126 -8.85 6.84 -3.36
CA GLU A 126 -7.94 5.92 -4.05
C GLU A 126 -6.67 6.62 -4.57
N ASP A 127 -6.79 7.85 -5.08
CA ASP A 127 -5.62 8.65 -5.46
C ASP A 127 -4.71 8.95 -4.26
N LEU A 128 -5.30 9.35 -3.12
CA LEU A 128 -4.57 9.57 -1.87
C LEU A 128 -3.86 8.30 -1.40
N ARG A 129 -4.54 7.14 -1.41
CA ARG A 129 -3.96 5.82 -1.10
C ARG A 129 -2.77 5.51 -1.99
N THR A 130 -2.92 5.75 -3.29
CA THR A 130 -1.86 5.52 -4.28
C THR A 130 -0.63 6.38 -4.00
N ARG A 131 -0.82 7.67 -3.70
CA ARG A 131 0.30 8.59 -3.40
C ARG A 131 0.98 8.25 -2.08
N MET A 132 0.21 7.91 -1.05
CA MET A 132 0.75 7.45 0.23
C MET A 132 1.57 6.16 0.09
N SER A 133 1.05 5.17 -0.63
CA SER A 133 1.77 3.93 -0.93
C SER A 133 3.07 4.21 -1.70
N LYS A 134 3.02 5.12 -2.69
CA LYS A 134 4.21 5.51 -3.46
C LYS A 134 5.27 6.18 -2.59
N LEU A 135 4.88 7.07 -1.67
CA LEU A 135 5.80 7.71 -0.73
C LEU A 135 6.52 6.66 0.14
N VAL A 136 5.78 5.72 0.72
CA VAL A 136 6.36 4.62 1.52
C VAL A 136 7.32 3.76 0.66
N SER A 137 6.97 3.49 -0.60
CA SER A 137 7.84 2.76 -1.53
C SER A 137 9.15 3.50 -1.80
N ILE A 138 9.10 4.80 -2.10
CA ILE A 138 10.29 5.62 -2.35
C ILE A 138 11.21 5.65 -1.13
N GLN A 139 10.64 5.77 0.07
CA GLN A 139 11.43 5.78 1.29
C GLN A 139 12.08 4.42 1.56
N ASN A 140 11.41 3.30 1.25
CA ASN A 140 12.01 1.97 1.29
C ASN A 140 13.15 1.84 0.27
N GLU A 141 12.94 2.23 -0.98
CA GLU A 141 13.95 2.20 -2.03
C GLU A 141 15.18 3.03 -1.66
N LYS A 142 14.99 4.21 -1.06
CA LYS A 142 16.08 5.05 -0.54
C LYS A 142 16.87 4.31 0.54
N TRP A 143 16.19 3.68 1.51
CA TRP A 143 16.88 2.88 2.54
C TRP A 143 17.69 1.73 1.93
N THR A 144 17.09 0.94 1.03
CA THR A 144 17.78 -0.13 0.32
C THR A 144 19.02 0.38 -0.39
N TYR A 145 18.88 1.49 -1.13
CA TYR A 145 20.01 2.10 -1.82
C TYR A 145 21.14 2.50 -0.87
N MET A 146 20.83 3.16 0.25
CA MET A 146 21.83 3.55 1.25
C MET A 146 22.50 2.32 1.89
N PHE A 147 21.75 1.25 2.19
CA PHE A 147 22.31 0.01 2.72
C PHE A 147 23.22 -0.69 1.72
N ASP A 148 22.83 -0.77 0.45
CA ASP A 148 23.64 -1.37 -0.62
C ASP A 148 25.01 -0.69 -0.73
N LYS A 149 25.06 0.64 -0.57
CA LYS A 149 26.33 1.39 -0.56
C LYS A 149 27.25 0.97 0.57
N LEU A 150 26.69 0.79 1.78
CA LEU A 150 27.44 0.35 2.95
C LEU A 150 27.89 -1.10 2.82
N GLN A 151 27.01 -2.00 2.41
CA GLN A 151 27.32 -3.42 2.21
C GLN A 151 28.48 -3.59 1.22
N LYS A 152 28.39 -2.94 0.04
CA LYS A 152 29.49 -2.91 -0.94
C LYS A 152 30.80 -2.38 -0.34
N SER A 153 30.75 -1.33 0.46
CA SER A 153 31.93 -0.73 1.09
C SER A 153 32.51 -1.59 2.22
N LEU A 154 31.67 -2.36 2.89
CA LEU A 154 32.02 -3.34 3.91
C LEU A 154 32.46 -4.67 3.31
N GLY A 155 32.19 -4.93 2.03
CA GLY A 155 32.43 -6.23 1.39
C GLY A 155 31.48 -7.32 1.92
N GLN A 156 30.25 -6.93 2.23
CA GLN A 156 29.13 -7.79 2.66
C GLN A 156 28.08 -7.89 1.56
#